data_AF-A0A154PP13-F1
#
_entry.id   AF-A0A154PP13-F1
#
_cell.length_a   1.000
_cell.length_b   1.000
_cell.length_c   1.000
_cell.angle_alpha   90.00
_cell.angle_beta   90.00
_cell.angle_gamma   90.00
#
_symmetry.space_group_name_H-M   'P 1'
#
loop_
_entity.id
_entity.type
_entity.pdbx_description
1 polymer ?
#
loop_
_entity_poly.entity_id
_entity_poly.type
_entity_poly.pdbx_seq_one_letter_code
_entity_poly.pdbx_strand_id
1 'polypeptide(L)'
;TRQKLLELGWDVLPHPPYSPDPAPSDFHLFRSLQNSLNGKNFNSLVEIKNHIEKFFAEKPARIWKDGNFKLPERWKQVVEQNSTYII
;
A
#
# COMPACT_ATOMS: atom_id res chain seq x y z
N THR A 1 -4.79 11.65 16.21
CA THR A 1 -4.56 10.84 17.43
C THR A 1 -5.59 9.72 17.50
N ARG A 2 -5.42 8.68 18.33
CA ARG A 2 -6.43 7.60 18.49
C ARG A 2 -7.82 8.14 18.85
N GLN A 3 -7.86 9.24 19.60
CA GLN A 3 -9.09 9.96 19.93
C GLN A 3 -9.87 10.39 18.68
N LYS A 4 -9.19 10.90 17.64
CA LYS A 4 -9.87 11.30 16.41
C LYS A 4 -10.44 10.13 15.63
N LEU A 5 -9.80 8.96 15.69
CA LEU A 5 -10.31 7.73 15.05
C LEU A 5 -11.59 7.25 15.73
N LEU A 6 -11.66 7.35 17.06
CA LEU A 6 -12.87 7.06 17.83
C LEU A 6 -14.00 8.04 17.55
N GLU A 7 -13.71 9.34 17.47
CA GLU A 7 -14.69 10.36 17.08
C GLU A 7 -15.29 10.11 15.69
N LEU A 8 -14.51 9.56 14.77
CA LEU A 8 -14.95 9.21 13.41
C LEU A 8 -15.63 7.83 13.34
N GLY A 9 -15.64 7.07 14.44
CA GLY A 9 -16.19 5.72 14.48
C GLY A 9 -15.42 4.70 13.65
N TRP A 10 -14.10 4.89 13.46
CA TRP A 10 -13.27 4.00 12.65
C TRP A 10 -12.67 2.88 13.50
N ASP A 11 -12.87 1.64 13.04
CA ASP A 11 -12.18 0.48 13.58
C ASP A 11 -10.72 0.46 13.14
N VAL A 12 -9.82 0.32 14.12
CA VAL A 12 -8.38 0.28 13.88
C VAL A 12 -7.93 -1.17 13.87
N LEU A 13 -7.54 -1.67 12.69
CA LEU A 13 -6.99 -3.02 12.57
C LEU A 13 -5.61 -3.09 13.26
N PRO A 14 -5.33 -4.17 14.02
CA PRO A 14 -4.01 -4.39 14.58
C PRO A 14 -2.99 -4.59 13.45
N HIS A 15 -1.83 -3.95 13.58
CA HIS A 15 -0.73 -4.08 12.63
C HIS A 15 0.57 -4.34 13.41
N PRO A 16 1.28 -5.45 13.12
CA PRO A 16 2.54 -5.75 13.80
C PRO A 16 3.64 -4.74 13.42
N PRO A 17 4.62 -4.49 14.31
CA PRO A 17 5.74 -3.62 14.00
C PRO A 17 6.58 -4.20 12.85
N TYR A 18 7.21 -3.34 12.06
CA TYR A 18 8.12 -3.70 10.95
C TYR A 18 7.55 -4.72 9.94
N SER A 19 6.24 -4.68 9.69
CA SER A 19 5.55 -5.65 8.84
C SER A 19 5.01 -5.03 7.55
N PRO A 20 5.86 -4.61 6.60
CA PRO A 20 5.40 -4.07 5.32
C PRO A 20 4.73 -5.14 4.45
N ASP A 21 5.08 -6.42 4.64
CA ASP A 21 4.53 -7.54 3.86
C ASP A 21 3.01 -7.66 3.95
N PRO A 22 2.36 -7.55 5.11
CA PRO A 22 0.90 -7.50 5.22
C PRO A 22 0.29 -6.11 5.00
N ALA A 23 1.04 -5.10 4.54
CA ALA A 23 0.49 -3.78 4.27
C ALA A 23 0.18 -3.59 2.76
N PRO A 24 -1.11 -3.55 2.33
CA PRO A 24 -1.47 -3.41 0.91
C PRO A 24 -0.85 -2.20 0.22
N SER A 25 -0.64 -1.12 0.96
CA SER A 25 0.07 0.06 0.47
C SER A 25 1.50 -0.27 0.06
N ASP A 26 2.24 -1.01 0.87
CA ASP A 26 3.66 -1.29 0.64
C ASP A 26 3.86 -2.38 -0.42
N PHE A 27 3.25 -3.55 -0.25
CA PHE A 27 3.52 -4.70 -1.13
C PHE A 27 2.92 -4.57 -2.53
N HIS A 28 1.90 -3.71 -2.72
CA HIS A 28 1.14 -3.60 -3.97
C HIS A 28 1.16 -2.19 -4.55
N LEU A 29 0.62 -1.20 -3.84
CA LEU A 29 0.48 0.16 -4.38
C LEU A 29 1.84 0.84 -4.60
N PHE A 30 2.65 0.95 -3.55
CA PHE A 30 3.93 1.62 -3.62
C PHE A 30 4.93 0.85 -4.47
N ARG A 31 4.86 -0.48 -4.49
CA ARG A 31 5.62 -1.28 -5.46
C ARG A 31 5.27 -0.90 -6.91
N SER A 32 3.98 -0.74 -7.24
CA SER A 32 3.55 -0.30 -8.57
C SER A 32 3.97 1.14 -8.88
N LEU A 33 3.86 2.03 -7.89
CA LEU A 33 4.25 3.43 -8.03
C LEU A 33 5.76 3.58 -8.21
N GLN A 34 6.58 2.87 -7.42
CA GLN A 34 8.03 2.84 -7.56
C GLN A 34 8.44 2.43 -8.98
N ASN A 35 7.81 1.39 -9.54
CA ASN A 35 8.04 1.00 -10.93
C ASN A 35 7.68 2.12 -11.93
N SER A 36 6.65 2.91 -11.66
CA SER A 36 6.27 4.06 -12.49
C SER A 36 7.22 5.24 -12.38
N LEU A 37 7.86 5.40 -11.22
CA LEU A 37 8.80 6.48 -10.92
C LEU A 37 10.24 6.13 -11.32
N ASN A 38 10.56 4.84 -11.44
CA ASN A 38 11.92 4.37 -11.68
C ASN A 38 12.51 5.00 -12.95
N GLY A 39 13.73 5.55 -12.82
CA GLY A 39 14.45 6.20 -13.92
C GLY A 39 13.93 7.57 -14.34
N LYS A 40 12.94 8.16 -13.64
CA LYS A 40 12.42 9.50 -13.95
C LYS A 40 13.05 10.55 -13.06
N ASN A 41 13.47 11.65 -13.67
CA ASN A 41 13.83 12.88 -12.98
C ASN A 41 12.72 13.91 -13.18
N PHE A 42 12.35 14.60 -12.11
CA PHE A 42 11.36 15.68 -12.13
C PHE A 42 12.06 16.98 -11.76
N ASN A 43 11.79 18.05 -12.51
CA ASN A 43 12.43 19.35 -12.32
C ASN A 43 11.59 20.27 -11.40
N SER A 44 10.38 19.86 -11.04
CA SER A 44 9.52 20.61 -10.13
C SER A 44 8.54 19.72 -9.34
N LEU A 45 8.02 20.27 -8.24
CA LEU A 45 6.95 19.65 -7.47
C LEU A 45 5.64 19.52 -8.27
N VAL A 46 5.41 20.40 -9.24
CA VAL A 46 4.21 20.36 -10.10
C VAL A 46 4.28 19.15 -11.04
N GLU A 47 5.46 18.87 -11.61
CA GLU A 47 5.65 17.72 -12.50
C GLU A 47 5.44 16.38 -11.78
N ILE A 48 6.02 16.20 -10.59
CA ILE A 48 5.82 14.97 -9.81
C ILE A 48 4.36 14.82 -9.38
N LYS A 49 3.69 15.91 -8.97
CA LYS A 49 2.27 15.89 -8.62
C LYS A 49 1.40 15.44 -9.80
N ASN A 50 1.60 16.06 -10.96
CA ASN A 50 0.86 15.71 -12.18
C ASN A 50 1.11 14.25 -12.59
N HIS A 51 2.34 13.76 -12.47
CA HIS A 51 2.68 12.36 -12.77
C HIS A 51 1.96 11.39 -11.82
N ILE A 52 1.93 11.70 -10.52
CA ILE A 52 1.23 10.88 -9.51
C ILE A 52 -0.29 10.90 -9.76
N GLU A 53 -0.89 12.07 -9.98
CA GLU A 53 -2.33 12.18 -10.28
C GLU A 53 -2.72 11.38 -11.51
N LYS A 54 -1.93 11.49 -12.59
CA LYS A 54 -2.11 10.70 -13.80
C LYS A 54 -1.97 9.20 -13.51
N PHE A 55 -0.96 8.79 -12.75
CA PHE A 55 -0.75 7.39 -12.39
C PHE A 55 -2.00 6.79 -11.72
N PHE A 56 -2.61 7.50 -10.76
CA PHE A 56 -3.81 7.04 -10.06
C PHE A 56 -5.04 7.01 -10.98
N ALA A 57 -5.21 8.04 -11.83
CA ALA A 57 -6.34 8.12 -12.75
C ALA A 57 -6.33 7.01 -13.81
N GLU A 58 -5.15 6.54 -14.22
CA GLU A 58 -4.99 5.48 -15.22
C GLU A 58 -5.18 4.07 -14.66
N LYS A 59 -5.19 3.86 -13.33
CA LYS A 59 -5.35 2.51 -12.77
C LYS A 59 -6.79 2.04 -12.86
N PRO A 60 -7.05 0.85 -13.42
CA PRO A 60 -8.38 0.28 -13.41
C PRO A 60 -8.79 -0.05 -11.98
N ALA A 61 -10.10 0.06 -11.68
CA ALA A 61 -10.66 -0.18 -10.35
C ALA A 61 -10.26 -1.54 -9.75
N ARG A 62 -10.01 -2.52 -10.61
CA ARG A 62 -9.55 -3.87 -10.23
C ARG A 62 -8.23 -3.86 -9.46
N ILE A 63 -7.27 -2.99 -9.78
CA ILE A 63 -5.97 -2.95 -9.10
C ILE A 63 -6.13 -2.68 -7.60
N TRP A 64 -7.08 -1.83 -7.22
CA TRP A 64 -7.37 -1.51 -5.81
C TRP A 64 -7.99 -2.69 -5.07
N LYS A 65 -8.91 -3.39 -5.75
CA LYS A 65 -9.55 -4.59 -5.22
C LYS A 65 -8.54 -5.72 -5.03
N ASP A 66 -7.72 -5.99 -6.05
CA ASP A 66 -6.76 -7.09 -6.05
C ASP A 66 -5.71 -6.95 -4.92
N GLY A 67 -5.27 -5.72 -4.62
CA GLY A 67 -4.37 -5.48 -3.48
C GLY A 67 -4.99 -5.87 -2.14
N ASN A 68 -6.28 -5.57 -1.95
CA ASN A 68 -6.99 -5.89 -0.73
C ASN A 68 -7.33 -7.40 -0.64
N PHE A 69 -7.67 -8.03 -1.77
CA PHE A 69 -7.98 -9.46 -1.82
C PHE A 69 -6.77 -10.37 -1.62
N LYS A 70 -5.54 -9.86 -1.80
CA LYS A 70 -4.31 -10.60 -1.47
C LYS A 70 -3.97 -10.58 0.02
N LEU A 71 -4.63 -9.74 0.81
CA LEU A 71 -4.35 -9.58 2.23
C LEU A 71 -4.56 -10.87 3.04
N PRO A 72 -5.66 -11.64 2.87
CA PRO A 72 -5.85 -12.90 3.58
C PRO A 72 -4.79 -13.95 3.23
N GLU A 73 -4.37 -14.03 1.96
CA GLU A 73 -3.31 -14.93 1.52
C GLU A 73 -1.98 -14.58 2.17
N ARG A 74 -1.64 -13.29 2.23
CA ARG A 74 -0.42 -12.83 2.90
C ARG A 74 -0.44 -13.06 4.40
N TRP A 75 -1.58 -12.84 5.07
CA TRP A 75 -1.71 -13.20 6.49
C TRP A 75 -1.45 -14.68 6.75
N LYS A 76 -1.98 -15.55 5.88
CA LYS A 76 -1.71 -16.99 5.96
C LYS A 76 -0.21 -17.30 5.82
N GLN A 77 0.47 -16.67 4.86
CA GLN A 77 1.92 -16.86 4.68
C GLN A 77 2.73 -16.40 5.89
N VAL A 78 2.40 -15.24 6.49
CA VAL A 78 3.07 -14.76 7.72
C VAL A 78 2.92 -15.77 8.86
N VAL A 79 1.73 -16.37 9.02
CA VAL A 79 1.50 -17.39 10.05
C VAL A 79 2.28 -18.67 9.76
N GLU A 80 2.24 -19.17 8.53
CA GLU A 80 2.96 -20.39 8.11
C GLU A 80 4.47 -20.26 8.24
N GLN A 81 5.00 -19.05 8.09
CA GLN A 81 6.43 -18.75 8.22
C GLN A 81 6.86 -18.39 9.65
N ASN A 82 6.02 -18.64 10.66
CA ASN A 82 6.30 -18.29 12.06
C ASN A 82 6.65 -16.81 12.25
N SER A 83 5.93 -15.92 11.57
CA SER A 83 6.13 -14.46 11.61
C SER A 83 7.46 -13.96 11.03
N THR A 84 8.12 -14.74 10.17
CA THR A 84 9.23 -14.23 9.35
C THR A 84 8.72 -13.52 8.09
N TYR A 85 9.62 -12.84 7.36
CA TYR A 85 9.30 -12.09 6.15
C TYR A 85 8.90 -12.99 4.99
N ILE A 86 7.97 -12.50 4.17
CA ILE A 86 7.56 -13.18 2.93
C ILE A 86 8.60 -12.90 1.85
N ILE A 87 9.28 -13.95 1.37
CA ILE A 87 10.26 -13.91 0.26
C ILE A 87 9.57 -14.01 -1.09
#